data_AF-A0A923A5B2-F1
#
_entry.id   AF-A0A923A5B2-F1
#
_cell.length_a   1.000
_cell.length_b   1.000
_cell.length_c   1.000
_cell.angle_alpha   90.00
_cell.angle_beta   90.00
_cell.angle_gamma   90.00
#
_symmetry.space_group_name_H-M   'P 1'
#
loop_
_entity.id
_entity.type
_entity.pdbx_description
1 polymer ?
#
loop_
_entity_poly.entity_id
_entity_poly.type
_entity_poly.pdbx_seq_one_letter_code
_entity_poly.pdbx_strand_id
1 'polypeptide(L)'
;MNQNKKSPHRRKWKRFTIHSGALVILQKPRLMGFLGQTRIKFGPIVNISIGGLAVQYIENKKRMKKYKELSIAVTKNQPILDRMPYEIIADYKIAELPDGKIIRNRCVRFQQMTSYHTFQLDDFIRKHSTGFILDRRCGEERRKYNDPRYSDPVWVEKHERRRGFERRAYSVIL
;
A
#
# COMPACT_ATOMS: atom_id res chain seq x y z
N MET A 1 34.54 6.06 -21.18
CA MET A 1 33.27 5.33 -21.00
C MET A 1 32.71 5.64 -19.61
N ASN A 2 31.69 6.49 -19.52
CA ASN A 2 31.12 6.93 -18.24
C ASN A 2 30.08 5.92 -17.74
N GLN A 3 30.45 5.08 -16.78
CA GLN A 3 29.50 4.22 -16.08
C GLN A 3 28.71 5.06 -15.08
N ASN A 4 27.53 5.53 -15.50
CA ASN A 4 26.54 6.11 -14.59
C ASN A 4 26.16 5.05 -13.54
N LYS A 5 26.70 5.19 -12.33
CA LYS A 5 26.31 4.43 -11.14
C LYS A 5 24.83 4.68 -10.86
N LYS A 6 23.94 3.83 -11.40
CA LYS A 6 22.51 3.83 -11.05
C LYS A 6 22.41 3.60 -9.54
N SER A 7 21.83 4.54 -8.81
CA SER A 7 21.62 4.37 -7.38
C SER A 7 20.83 3.08 -7.13
N PRO A 8 21.23 2.23 -6.17
CA PRO A 8 20.58 0.95 -5.91
C PRO A 8 19.13 1.11 -5.37
N HIS A 9 18.75 2.33 -4.98
CA HIS A 9 17.43 2.64 -4.43
C HIS A 9 16.53 3.32 -5.47
N ARG A 10 15.97 2.52 -6.39
CA ARG A 10 15.02 3.00 -7.42
C ARG A 10 13.67 3.45 -6.84
N ARG A 11 13.34 3.10 -5.58
CA ARG A 11 12.03 3.37 -4.96
C ARG A 11 12.16 4.43 -3.87
N LYS A 12 11.38 5.50 -3.99
CA LYS A 12 11.28 6.57 -2.98
C LYS A 12 10.56 6.11 -1.70
N TRP A 13 9.61 5.19 -1.84
CA TRP A 13 8.71 4.79 -0.74
C TRP A 13 8.83 3.31 -0.40
N LYS A 14 8.88 3.01 0.90
CA LYS A 14 8.78 1.65 1.43
C LYS A 14 7.40 1.07 1.09
N ARG A 15 7.36 -0.23 0.81
CA ARG A 15 6.12 -0.99 0.61
C ARG A 15 5.83 -1.83 1.83
N PHE A 16 4.55 -1.96 2.14
CA PHE A 16 4.05 -2.71 3.28
C PHE A 16 3.09 -3.78 2.79
N THR A 17 3.18 -4.96 3.38
CA THR A 17 2.24 -6.06 3.16
C THR A 17 1.00 -5.80 4.01
N ILE A 18 -0.19 -6.04 3.44
CA ILE A 18 -1.46 -5.84 4.13
C ILE A 18 -1.97 -7.18 4.65
N HIS A 19 -2.31 -7.26 5.94
CA HIS A 19 -2.86 -8.48 6.56
C HIS A 19 -4.38 -8.50 6.67
N SER A 20 -5.05 -7.38 6.44
CA SER A 20 -6.48 -7.21 6.75
C SER A 20 -7.44 -7.70 5.66
N GLY A 21 -6.98 -8.49 4.68
CA GLY A 21 -7.81 -8.90 3.55
C GLY A 21 -8.27 -7.74 2.66
N ALA A 22 -7.50 -6.65 2.61
CA ALA A 22 -7.89 -5.47 1.84
C ALA A 22 -7.94 -5.75 0.34
N LEU A 23 -8.93 -5.14 -0.31
CA LEU A 23 -9.29 -5.33 -1.71
C LEU A 23 -9.24 -4.01 -2.46
N VAL A 24 -8.90 -4.06 -3.74
CA VAL A 24 -9.14 -2.98 -4.69
C VAL A 24 -10.54 -3.12 -5.29
N ILE A 25 -11.25 -2.00 -5.32
CA ILE A 25 -12.51 -1.82 -6.03
C ILE A 25 -12.27 -0.86 -7.19
N LEU A 26 -12.69 -1.23 -8.39
CA LEU A 26 -12.66 -0.35 -9.55
C LEU A 26 -14.02 0.29 -9.76
N GLN A 27 -14.02 1.59 -10.05
CA GLN A 27 -15.25 2.34 -10.28
C GLN A 27 -15.47 2.55 -11.77
N LYS A 28 -16.63 2.12 -12.29
CA LYS A 28 -17.04 2.51 -13.64
C LYS A 28 -17.35 4.01 -13.68
N PRO A 29 -16.85 4.74 -14.69
CA PRO A 29 -17.32 6.09 -14.93
C PRO A 29 -18.84 6.05 -15.20
N ARG A 30 -19.57 7.05 -14.70
CA ARG A 30 -20.99 7.22 -15.00
C ARG A 30 -21.14 7.42 -16.50
N LEU A 31 -21.80 6.49 -17.18
CA LEU A 31 -22.29 6.69 -18.53
C LEU A 31 -23.70 7.26 -18.39
N MET A 32 -23.89 8.52 -18.79
CA MET A 32 -25.16 9.26 -18.80
C MET A 32 -25.98 9.15 -17.51
N GLY A 33 -25.76 10.07 -16.55
CA GLY A 33 -26.72 10.62 -15.56
C GLY A 33 -27.60 9.72 -14.66
N PHE A 34 -28.06 8.57 -15.13
CA PHE A 34 -29.19 7.80 -14.63
C PHE A 34 -28.82 6.39 -14.15
N LEU A 35 -27.72 5.80 -14.64
CA LEU A 35 -27.23 4.53 -14.09
C LEU A 35 -26.24 4.77 -12.94
N GLY A 36 -26.55 4.20 -11.77
CA GLY A 36 -25.70 4.26 -10.58
C GLY A 36 -24.25 3.80 -10.84
N GLN A 37 -23.32 4.32 -10.04
CA GLN A 37 -21.91 3.93 -10.13
C GLN A 37 -21.74 2.44 -9.85
N THR A 38 -21.36 1.65 -10.87
CA THR A 38 -21.06 0.24 -10.67
C THR A 38 -19.65 0.10 -10.09
N ARG A 39 -19.57 -0.52 -8.90
CA ARG A 39 -18.32 -0.91 -8.25
C ARG A 39 -17.99 -2.35 -8.59
N ILE A 40 -16.77 -2.61 -9.05
CA ILE A 40 -16.30 -3.95 -9.37
C ILE A 40 -15.17 -4.32 -8.42
N LYS A 41 -15.35 -5.41 -7.67
CA LYS A 41 -14.26 -6.01 -6.90
C LYS A 41 -13.18 -6.50 -7.86
N PHE A 42 -11.97 -5.98 -7.73
CA PHE A 42 -10.86 -6.33 -8.61
C PHE A 42 -10.04 -7.48 -8.03
N GLY A 43 -9.55 -7.32 -6.81
CA GLY A 43 -8.84 -8.37 -6.10
C GLY A 43 -8.02 -7.85 -4.90
N PRO A 44 -7.29 -8.73 -4.21
CA PRO A 44 -6.57 -8.40 -2.98
C PRO A 44 -5.31 -7.57 -3.22
N ILE A 45 -5.01 -6.68 -2.27
CA ILE A 45 -3.77 -5.90 -2.26
C ILE A 45 -2.63 -6.79 -1.79
N VAL A 46 -1.58 -6.91 -2.61
CA VAL A 46 -0.35 -7.64 -2.25
C VAL A 46 0.55 -6.78 -1.38
N ASN A 47 0.76 -5.54 -1.79
CA ASN A 47 1.53 -4.55 -1.04
C ASN A 47 1.12 -3.14 -1.42
N ILE A 48 1.37 -2.20 -0.52
CA ILE A 48 1.00 -0.79 -0.69
C ILE A 48 2.09 0.14 -0.17
N SER A 49 2.13 1.34 -0.71
CA SER A 49 2.95 2.46 -0.25
C SER A 49 2.15 3.74 -0.45
N ILE A 50 2.63 4.86 0.07
CA ILE A 50 2.00 6.17 -0.17
C ILE A 50 1.97 6.54 -1.68
N GLY A 51 2.85 5.96 -2.51
CA GLY A 51 2.94 6.26 -3.94
C GLY A 51 2.21 5.29 -4.86
N GLY A 52 1.65 4.20 -4.34
CA GLY A 52 1.01 3.18 -5.18
C GLY A 52 0.91 1.81 -4.51
N LEU A 53 0.25 0.88 -5.20
CA LEU A 53 0.01 -0.48 -4.72
C LEU A 53 0.26 -1.54 -5.80
N ALA A 54 0.36 -2.79 -5.36
CA ALA A 54 0.26 -3.96 -6.21
C ALA A 54 -0.99 -4.75 -5.84
N VAL A 55 -1.75 -5.18 -6.84
CA VAL A 55 -3.00 -5.92 -6.69
C VAL A 55 -2.98 -7.17 -7.56
N GLN A 56 -3.42 -8.28 -6.99
CA GLN A 56 -3.61 -9.52 -7.72
C GLN A 56 -5.05 -9.64 -8.22
N TYR A 57 -5.23 -10.20 -9.40
CA TYR A 57 -6.55 -10.48 -9.96
C TYR A 57 -6.50 -11.68 -10.90
N ILE A 58 -7.66 -12.32 -11.06
CA ILE A 58 -7.86 -13.35 -12.08
C ILE A 58 -8.20 -12.67 -13.39
N GLU A 59 -7.48 -13.01 -14.46
CA GLU A 59 -7.66 -12.44 -15.77
C GLU A 59 -9.10 -12.63 -16.26
N ASN A 60 -9.73 -11.51 -16.62
CA ASN A 60 -11.08 -11.51 -17.17
C ASN A 60 -11.19 -10.35 -18.16
N LYS A 61 -11.44 -10.68 -19.44
CA LYS A 61 -11.53 -9.72 -20.56
C LYS A 61 -12.48 -8.55 -20.27
N LYS A 62 -13.57 -8.76 -19.51
CA LYS A 62 -14.54 -7.70 -19.16
C LYS A 62 -14.03 -6.74 -18.07
N ARG A 63 -13.10 -7.18 -17.21
CA ARG A 63 -12.52 -6.38 -16.11
C ARG A 63 -11.28 -5.58 -16.53
N MET A 64 -10.77 -5.80 -17.75
CA MET A 64 -9.57 -5.14 -18.30
C MET A 64 -9.84 -3.73 -18.86
N LYS A 65 -11.05 -3.18 -18.69
CA LYS A 65 -11.32 -1.78 -19.08
C LYS A 65 -10.36 -0.83 -18.34
N LYS A 66 -9.93 0.24 -19.02
CA LYS A 66 -9.06 1.27 -18.43
C LYS A 66 -9.88 2.15 -17.48
N TYR A 67 -9.95 1.74 -16.21
CA TYR A 67 -10.48 2.57 -15.14
C TYR A 67 -9.41 3.59 -14.72
N LYS A 68 -9.83 4.84 -14.48
CA LYS A 68 -8.92 5.92 -14.05
C LYS A 68 -8.83 6.09 -12.54
N GLU A 69 -9.83 5.57 -11.83
CA GLU A 69 -9.96 5.69 -10.38
C GLU A 69 -10.10 4.30 -9.76
N LEU A 70 -9.53 4.13 -8.57
CA LEU A 70 -9.68 2.95 -7.73
C LEU A 70 -10.07 3.33 -6.31
N SER A 71 -10.62 2.37 -5.58
CA SER A 71 -10.95 2.49 -4.17
C SER A 71 -10.37 1.31 -3.40
N ILE A 72 -10.11 1.48 -2.10
CA ILE A 72 -9.60 0.43 -1.21
C ILE A 72 -10.63 0.15 -0.13
N ALA A 73 -10.88 -1.14 0.14
CA ALA A 73 -11.82 -1.60 1.17
C ALA A 73 -11.25 -2.79 1.95
N VAL A 74 -11.62 -2.94 3.22
CA VAL A 74 -11.13 -4.01 4.12
C VAL A 74 -12.22 -5.03 4.43
N THR A 75 -13.49 -4.62 4.55
CA THR A 75 -14.63 -5.54 4.77
C THR A 75 -15.94 -4.86 4.32
N LYS A 76 -16.99 -5.64 4.00
CA LYS A 76 -18.35 -5.16 3.65
C LYS A 76 -18.46 -4.15 2.48
N ASN A 77 -17.56 -4.21 1.50
CA ASN A 77 -17.58 -3.41 0.25
C ASN A 77 -17.64 -1.88 0.40
N GLN A 78 -17.58 -1.34 1.62
CA GLN A 78 -17.53 0.09 1.82
C GLN A 78 -16.08 0.55 1.64
N PRO A 79 -15.81 1.40 0.64
CA PRO A 79 -14.47 1.91 0.42
C PRO A 79 -14.09 2.85 1.57
N ILE A 80 -12.93 2.58 2.17
CA ILE A 80 -12.31 3.45 3.18
C ILE A 80 -11.59 4.59 2.46
N LEU A 81 -10.92 4.26 1.34
CA LEU A 81 -10.35 5.23 0.42
C LEU A 81 -11.12 5.14 -0.88
N ASP A 82 -11.76 6.24 -1.27
CA ASP A 82 -12.60 6.27 -2.46
C ASP A 82 -12.01 7.14 -3.56
N ARG A 83 -12.14 6.69 -4.81
CA ARG A 83 -11.86 7.49 -6.02
C ARG A 83 -10.43 8.02 -6.10
N MET A 84 -9.46 7.19 -5.76
CA MET A 84 -8.05 7.54 -5.92
C MET A 84 -7.63 7.43 -7.39
N PRO A 85 -7.13 8.53 -8.00
CA PRO A 85 -6.66 8.49 -9.36
C PRO A 85 -5.37 7.68 -9.45
N TYR A 86 -5.26 6.85 -10.48
CA TYR A 86 -4.10 5.98 -10.65
C TYR A 86 -3.73 5.77 -12.11
N GLU A 87 -2.52 5.28 -12.30
CA GLU A 87 -2.03 4.78 -13.58
C GLU A 87 -1.40 3.40 -13.40
N ILE A 88 -1.41 2.61 -14.48
CA ILE A 88 -0.82 1.27 -14.49
C ILE A 88 0.66 1.42 -14.88
N ILE A 89 1.57 0.96 -14.02
CA ILE A 89 3.02 0.98 -14.27
C ILE A 89 3.48 -0.36 -14.86
N ALA A 90 2.90 -1.46 -14.37
CA ALA A 90 3.24 -2.80 -14.81
C ALA A 90 2.06 -3.74 -14.63
N ASP A 91 1.94 -4.72 -15.52
CA ASP A 91 0.94 -5.77 -15.47
C ASP A 91 1.54 -7.05 -16.04
N TYR A 92 1.63 -8.11 -15.24
CA TYR A 92 2.29 -9.35 -15.63
C TYR A 92 1.61 -10.59 -15.03
N LYS A 93 1.73 -11.72 -15.72
CA LYS A 93 1.27 -13.03 -15.27
C LYS A 93 2.11 -13.50 -14.08
N ILE A 94 1.46 -13.99 -13.03
CA ILE A 94 2.11 -14.63 -11.88
C ILE A 94 2.01 -16.15 -12.00
N ALA A 95 0.81 -16.65 -12.26
CA ALA A 95 0.53 -18.07 -12.23
C ALA A 95 -0.62 -18.42 -13.17
N GLU A 96 -0.75 -19.70 -13.47
CA GLU A 96 -1.88 -20.30 -14.13
C GLU A 96 -2.44 -21.39 -13.23
N LEU A 97 -3.75 -21.34 -12.99
CA LEU A 97 -4.45 -22.32 -12.18
C LEU A 97 -4.77 -23.57 -13.03
N PRO A 98 -4.97 -24.74 -12.40
CA PRO A 98 -5.29 -25.97 -13.13
C PRO A 98 -6.57 -25.89 -14.00
N ASP A 99 -7.47 -24.96 -13.69
CA ASP A 99 -8.69 -24.69 -14.46
C ASP A 99 -8.48 -23.72 -15.64
N GLY A 100 -7.21 -23.43 -15.99
CA GLY A 100 -6.83 -22.53 -17.07
C GLY A 100 -6.98 -21.03 -16.73
N LYS A 101 -7.35 -20.68 -15.49
CA LYS A 101 -7.44 -19.28 -15.08
C LYS A 101 -6.05 -18.69 -14.82
N ILE A 102 -5.80 -17.52 -15.40
CA ILE A 102 -4.52 -16.83 -15.25
C ILE A 102 -4.60 -15.82 -14.09
N ILE A 103 -3.68 -15.92 -13.14
CA ILE A 103 -3.50 -14.94 -12.07
C ILE A 103 -2.47 -13.90 -12.52
N ARG A 104 -2.83 -12.63 -12.41
CA ARG A 104 -1.98 -11.50 -12.81
C ARG A 104 -1.71 -10.56 -11.64
N ASN A 105 -0.54 -9.94 -11.65
CA ASN A 105 -0.20 -8.83 -10.77
C ASN A 105 -0.29 -7.52 -11.54
N ARG A 106 -1.01 -6.54 -11.01
CA ARG A 106 -1.04 -5.19 -11.54
C ARG A 106 -0.43 -4.22 -10.53
N CYS A 107 0.62 -3.54 -10.94
CA CYS A 107 1.27 -2.49 -10.20
C CYS A 107 0.75 -1.13 -10.67
N VAL A 108 0.29 -0.30 -9.73
CA VAL A 108 -0.24 1.03 -10.03
C VAL A 108 0.52 2.12 -9.28
N ARG A 109 0.60 3.30 -9.89
CA ARG A 109 1.03 4.56 -9.24
C ARG A 109 -0.21 5.36 -8.90
N PHE A 110 -0.28 5.91 -7.70
CA PHE A 110 -1.27 6.95 -7.42
C PHE A 110 -0.85 8.25 -8.11
N GLN A 111 -1.79 8.93 -8.73
CA GLN A 111 -1.55 10.23 -9.38
C GLN A 111 -1.78 11.36 -8.36
N GLN A 112 -2.24 12.54 -8.80
CA GLN A 112 -2.53 13.67 -7.91
C GLN A 112 -3.64 13.31 -6.93
N MET A 113 -3.23 12.81 -5.77
CA MET A 113 -4.08 12.57 -4.61
C MET A 113 -4.31 13.88 -3.88
N THR A 114 -5.51 14.06 -3.34
CA THR A 114 -5.79 15.17 -2.44
C THR A 114 -5.05 14.98 -1.10
N SER A 115 -4.92 16.05 -0.32
CA SER A 115 -4.40 15.95 1.06
C SER A 115 -5.22 14.98 1.90
N TYR A 116 -6.54 14.95 1.69
CA TYR A 116 -7.46 14.02 2.35
C TYR A 116 -7.16 12.55 1.98
N HIS A 117 -7.01 12.25 0.68
CA HIS A 117 -6.60 10.91 0.24
C HIS A 117 -5.26 10.47 0.84
N THR A 118 -4.29 11.38 0.88
CA THR A 118 -2.97 11.12 1.44
C THR A 118 -3.04 10.81 2.93
N PHE A 119 -3.84 11.57 3.68
CA PHE A 119 -4.08 11.34 5.10
C PHE A 119 -4.75 9.99 5.36
N GLN A 120 -5.84 9.68 4.64
CA GLN A 120 -6.53 8.39 4.77
C GLN A 120 -5.64 7.21 4.39
N LEU A 121 -4.74 7.39 3.41
CA LEU A 121 -3.81 6.34 2.98
C LEU A 121 -2.71 6.10 4.02
N ASP A 122 -2.17 7.15 4.63
CA ASP A 122 -1.20 7.01 5.71
C ASP A 122 -1.84 6.29 6.91
N ASP A 123 -3.06 6.68 7.30
CA ASP A 123 -3.83 6.03 8.38
C ASP A 123 -4.12 4.55 8.06
N PHE A 124 -4.60 4.28 6.84
CA PHE A 124 -4.87 2.93 6.37
C PHE A 124 -3.62 2.03 6.44
N ILE A 125 -2.47 2.53 5.95
CA ILE A 125 -1.22 1.77 5.98
C ILE A 125 -0.80 1.47 7.42
N ARG A 126 -0.91 2.45 8.33
CA ARG A 126 -0.60 2.23 9.75
C ARG A 126 -1.47 1.17 10.39
N LYS A 127 -2.77 1.19 10.11
CA LYS A 127 -3.76 0.30 10.74
C LYS A 127 -3.75 -1.12 10.18
N HIS A 128 -3.44 -1.27 8.89
CA HIS A 128 -3.69 -2.52 8.16
C HIS A 128 -2.44 -3.21 7.62
N SER A 129 -1.25 -2.65 7.85
CA SER A 129 -0.01 -3.24 7.35
C SER A 129 0.84 -3.88 8.43
N THR A 130 1.41 -5.04 8.10
CA THR A 130 2.41 -5.69 8.93
C THR A 130 3.76 -5.08 8.58
N GLY A 131 4.14 -4.03 9.31
CA GLY A 131 5.41 -3.37 9.08
C GLY A 131 5.74 -2.39 10.18
N PHE A 132 6.98 -2.47 10.64
CA PHE A 132 7.56 -1.54 11.60
C PHE A 132 7.27 -0.09 11.19
N ILE A 133 6.65 0.69 12.08
CA ILE A 133 6.51 2.13 11.87
C ILE A 133 7.92 2.70 11.84
N LEU A 134 8.29 3.33 10.72
CA LEU A 134 9.49 4.15 10.68
C LEU A 134 9.21 5.40 11.51
N ASP A 135 9.90 5.56 12.63
CA ASP A 135 9.88 6.80 13.39
C ASP A 135 10.38 7.92 12.47
N ARG A 136 9.45 8.81 12.07
CA ARG A 136 9.72 9.96 11.20
C ARG A 136 10.25 11.16 11.98
N ARG A 137 10.31 11.10 13.32
CA ARG A 137 10.81 12.21 14.15
C ARG A 137 12.32 12.33 13.99
N CYS A 138 12.77 13.54 13.68
CA CYS A 138 14.17 13.88 13.52
C CYS A 138 14.60 14.84 14.65
N GLY A 139 15.87 14.82 15.02
CA GLY A 139 16.45 15.84 15.91
C GLY A 139 15.84 15.89 17.31
N GLU A 140 15.34 17.05 17.70
CA GLU A 140 14.96 17.41 19.07
C GLU A 140 13.64 16.75 19.53
N GLU A 141 12.68 16.59 18.63
CA GLU A 141 11.40 15.90 18.91
C GLU A 141 11.60 14.46 19.36
N ARG A 142 12.66 13.80 18.87
CA ARG A 142 13.03 12.45 19.30
C ARG A 142 13.59 12.43 20.72
N ARG A 143 14.39 13.44 21.10
CA ARG A 143 15.02 13.49 22.43
C ARG A 143 14.01 13.78 23.53
N LYS A 144 12.90 14.45 23.19
CA LYS A 144 11.84 14.84 24.11
C LYS A 144 10.73 13.79 24.26
N TYR A 145 10.63 12.82 23.35
CA TYR A 145 9.60 11.79 23.44
C TYR A 145 10.04 10.64 24.35
N ASN A 146 9.40 10.54 25.50
CA ASN A 146 9.54 9.39 26.39
C ASN A 146 8.65 8.25 25.85
N ASP A 147 9.22 7.25 25.18
CA ASP A 147 8.47 6.06 24.76
C ASP A 147 8.21 5.20 26.02
N PRO A 148 6.94 4.99 26.42
CA PRO A 148 6.61 4.23 27.63
C PRO A 148 7.05 2.74 27.57
N ARG A 149 7.52 2.25 26.41
CA ARG A 149 8.06 0.89 26.26
C ARG A 149 9.57 0.79 26.47
N TYR A 150 10.31 1.91 26.54
CA TYR A 150 11.76 1.89 26.82
C TYR A 150 12.08 1.49 28.27
N SER A 151 11.08 1.54 29.16
CA SER A 151 11.15 1.04 30.53
C SER A 151 10.89 -0.46 30.67
N ASP A 152 10.63 -1.18 29.57
CA ASP A 152 10.52 -2.65 29.57
C ASP A 152 11.93 -3.28 29.58
N PRO A 153 12.34 -3.98 30.66
CA PRO A 153 13.67 -4.57 30.78
C PRO A 153 13.99 -5.58 29.67
N VAL A 154 12.98 -6.33 29.21
CA VAL A 154 13.11 -7.36 28.16
C VAL A 154 13.37 -6.72 26.80
N TRP A 155 12.87 -5.51 26.59
CA TRP A 155 13.04 -4.76 25.35
C TRP A 155 14.46 -4.18 25.24
N VAL A 156 14.98 -3.62 26.34
CA VAL A 156 16.32 -3.00 26.45
C VAL A 156 17.43 -4.02 26.16
N GLU A 157 17.36 -5.19 26.78
CA GLU A 157 18.38 -6.25 26.69
C GLU A 157 18.53 -6.80 25.25
N LYS A 158 17.42 -6.88 24.51
CA LYS A 158 17.38 -7.45 23.15
C LYS A 158 17.78 -6.44 22.05
N HIS A 159 17.84 -5.14 22.35
CA HIS A 159 17.95 -4.06 21.33
C HIS A 159 19.14 -3.11 21.52
N GLU A 160 19.92 -3.23 22.59
CA GLU A 160 21.09 -2.39 22.88
C GLU A 160 22.14 -2.37 21.75
N ARG A 161 22.21 -3.43 20.94
CA ARG A 161 23.20 -3.59 19.86
C ARG A 161 22.78 -3.03 18.50
N ARG A 162 21.58 -2.47 18.36
CA ARG A 162 21.11 -1.96 17.04
C ARG A 162 21.77 -0.62 16.70
N ARG A 163 22.41 -0.55 15.52
CA ARG A 163 22.98 0.69 14.95
C ARG A 163 22.15 1.15 13.74
N GLY A 164 22.06 2.47 13.54
CA GLY A 164 21.53 3.05 12.30
C GLY A 164 20.02 2.86 12.07
N PHE A 165 19.65 2.34 10.88
CA PHE A 165 18.26 2.25 10.39
C PHE A 165 17.36 1.38 11.28
N GLU A 166 17.94 0.40 11.97
CA GLU A 166 17.22 -0.52 12.85
C GLU A 166 16.71 0.15 14.15
N ARG A 167 17.30 1.28 14.56
CA ARG A 167 16.76 2.13 15.63
C ARG A 167 15.56 2.97 15.18
N ARG A 168 15.26 3.01 13.88
CA ARG A 168 14.19 3.83 13.30
C ARG A 168 12.90 3.05 13.11
N ALA A 169 12.89 1.75 13.37
CA ALA A 169 11.80 0.86 13.01
C ALA A 169 11.34 0.10 14.25
N TYR A 170 10.12 0.36 14.73
CA TYR A 170 9.54 -0.35 15.86
C TYR A 170 8.42 -1.27 15.40
N SER A 171 8.45 -2.53 15.86
CA SER A 171 7.36 -3.47 15.66
C SER A 171 6.22 -3.02 16.55
N VAL A 172 5.06 -2.78 15.94
CA VAL A 172 3.83 -2.60 16.69
C VAL A 172 3.01 -3.86 16.43
N ILE A 173 2.87 -4.67 17.47
CA ILE A 173 1.72 -5.56 17.58
C ILE A 173 0.68 -4.68 18.28
N LEU A 174 -0.38 -4.30 17.58
CA LEU A 174 -1.55 -3.66 18.17
C LEU A 174 -2.50 -4.74 18.67
#